data_AF-A0AAV3Z825-F1
#
_entry.id   AF-A0AAV3Z825-F1
#
_cell.length_a   1.000
_cell.length_b   1.000
_cell.length_c   1.000
_cell.angle_alpha   90.00
_cell.angle_beta   90.00
_cell.angle_gamma   90.00
#
_symmetry.space_group_name_H-M   'P 1'
#
loop_
_entity.id
_entity.type
_entity.pdbx_description
1 polymer ?
#
loop_
_entity_poly.entity_id
_entity_poly.type
_entity_poly.pdbx_seq_one_letter_code
_entity_poly.pdbx_strand_id
1 'polypeptide(L)'
;MSKENWINDKCKEIEQQRKHAPLTMYRNIEEITGKRAFLTGCLKAMNGNIITDKEKILERWAEYIRELFKDNRKDHNIMKNNFAGPPIMKEEVKAAIKKMKHGKATGLDHKGP
;
A
#
# COMPACT_ATOMS: atom_id res chain seq x y z
N MET A 1 11.69 4.08 -42.48
CA MET A 1 11.98 2.84 -43.25
C MET A 1 13.20 2.08 -42.74
N SER A 2 14.30 2.70 -42.30
CA SER A 2 15.53 1.95 -41.98
C SER A 2 15.49 1.09 -40.71
N LYS A 3 14.81 1.53 -39.65
CA LYS A 3 14.73 0.81 -38.37
C LYS A 3 13.85 -0.45 -38.43
N GLU A 4 12.76 -0.36 -39.18
CA GLU A 4 11.76 -1.43 -39.29
C GLU A 4 12.29 -2.61 -40.11
N ASN A 5 12.98 -2.31 -41.22
CA ASN A 5 13.68 -3.32 -42.01
C ASN A 5 14.77 -4.03 -41.18
N TRP A 6 15.55 -3.28 -40.40
CA TRP A 6 16.58 -3.84 -39.52
C TRP A 6 15.99 -4.78 -38.45
N ILE A 7 14.88 -4.39 -37.80
CA ILE A 7 14.18 -5.25 -36.84
C ILE A 7 13.68 -6.51 -37.52
N ASN A 8 13.08 -6.40 -38.71
CA ASN A 8 12.54 -7.54 -39.43
C ASN A 8 13.61 -8.56 -39.83
N ASP A 9 14.78 -8.08 -40.26
CA ASP A 9 15.90 -8.95 -40.62
C ASP A 9 16.50 -9.64 -39.38
N LYS A 10 16.59 -8.92 -38.25
CA LYS A 10 16.99 -9.52 -36.97
C LYS A 10 16.01 -10.57 -36.47
N CYS A 11 14.70 -10.38 -36.64
CA CYS A 11 13.70 -11.39 -36.30
C CYS A 11 13.87 -12.67 -37.12
N LYS A 12 14.16 -12.57 -38.43
CA LYS A 12 14.43 -13.73 -39.28
C LYS A 12 15.67 -14.51 -38.84
N GLU A 13 16.73 -13.81 -38.44
CA GLU A 13 17.97 -14.40 -37.95
C GLU A 13 17.74 -15.23 -36.67
N ILE A 14 16.96 -14.68 -35.73
CA ILE A 14 16.60 -15.36 -34.47
C ILE A 14 15.75 -16.60 -34.71
N GLU A 15 14.78 -16.54 -35.64
CA GLU A 15 13.91 -17.68 -35.96
C GLU A 15 14.71 -18.86 -36.53
N GLN A 16 15.78 -18.58 -37.29
CA GLN A 16 16.69 -19.62 -37.82
C GLN A 16 17.56 -20.24 -36.72
N GLN A 17 18.01 -19.45 -35.75
CA GLN A 17 18.85 -19.90 -34.64
C GLN A 17 18.09 -20.73 -33.60
N ARG A 18 16.75 -20.68 -33.60
CA ARG A 18 15.86 -21.41 -32.67
C ARG A 18 16.12 -22.91 -32.57
N LYS A 19 16.53 -23.56 -33.67
CA LYS A 19 16.73 -25.02 -33.73
C LYS A 19 18.15 -25.47 -33.36
N HIS A 20 19.16 -24.61 -33.53
CA HIS A 20 20.57 -25.00 -33.46
C HIS A 20 21.36 -24.31 -32.35
N ALA A 21 20.90 -23.16 -31.86
CA ALA A 21 21.63 -22.35 -30.89
C ALA A 21 20.68 -21.58 -29.95
N PRO A 22 19.99 -22.26 -29.01
CA PRO A 22 19.02 -21.63 -28.12
C PRO A 22 19.64 -20.54 -27.23
N LEU A 23 20.88 -20.71 -26.75
CA LEU A 23 21.58 -19.67 -25.98
C LEU A 23 21.83 -18.38 -26.79
N THR A 24 22.22 -18.52 -28.06
CA THR A 24 22.45 -17.39 -28.95
C THR A 24 21.13 -16.68 -29.27
N MET A 25 20.06 -17.44 -29.48
CA MET A 25 18.70 -16.90 -29.64
C MET A 25 18.30 -16.04 -28.43
N TYR A 26 18.47 -16.53 -27.20
CA TYR A 26 18.12 -15.76 -26.00
C TYR A 26 18.94 -14.46 -25.87
N ARG A 27 20.24 -14.49 -26.16
CA ARG A 27 21.09 -13.29 -26.16
C ARG A 27 20.65 -12.25 -27.19
N ASN A 28 20.33 -12.70 -28.40
CA ASN A 28 19.89 -11.82 -29.48
C ASN A 28 18.52 -11.20 -29.17
N ILE A 29 17.62 -11.95 -28.53
CA ILE A 29 16.34 -11.41 -28.04
C ILE A 29 16.59 -10.33 -26.99
N GLU A 30 17.48 -10.57 -26.02
CA GLU A 30 17.82 -9.59 -24.98
C GLU A 30 18.45 -8.31 -25.57
N GLU A 31 19.29 -8.44 -26.60
CA GLU A 31 19.92 -7.31 -27.29
C GLU A 31 18.88 -6.43 -28.01
N ILE A 32 17.91 -7.04 -28.68
CA ILE A 32 16.86 -6.32 -29.43
C ILE A 32 15.80 -5.73 -28.50
N THR A 33 15.38 -6.50 -27.48
CA THR A 33 14.32 -6.08 -26.56
C THR A 33 14.83 -5.12 -25.49
N GLY A 34 16.14 -5.15 -25.21
CA GLY A 34 16.79 -4.37 -24.18
C GLY A 34 16.30 -4.73 -22.78
N LYS A 35 16.82 -4.03 -21.77
CA LYS A 35 16.28 -4.14 -20.41
C LYS A 35 14.92 -3.47 -20.36
N ARG A 36 13.90 -4.21 -19.93
CA ARG A 36 12.57 -3.64 -19.66
C ARG A 36 12.71 -2.57 -18.57
N ALA A 37 12.74 -1.31 -18.98
CA ALA A 37 12.60 -0.21 -18.06
C ALA A 37 11.17 -0.30 -17.51
N PHE A 38 11.03 -0.63 -16.23
CA PHE A 38 9.79 -0.33 -15.54
C PHE A 38 9.63 1.19 -15.62
N LEU A 39 8.51 1.65 -16.19
CA LEU A 39 8.12 3.05 -16.16
C LEU A 39 7.87 3.42 -14.70
N THR A 40 8.95 3.74 -13.99
CA THR A 40 8.92 4.27 -12.64
C THR A 40 8.24 5.63 -12.74
N GLY A 41 7.09 5.77 -12.09
CA GLY A 41 6.28 6.99 -12.19
C GLY A 41 5.25 6.98 -13.32
N CYS A 42 4.78 5.82 -13.79
CA CYS A 42 3.52 5.76 -14.53
C CYS A 42 2.40 5.14 -13.68
N LEU A 43 1.19 5.68 -13.79
CA LEU A 43 0.01 5.19 -13.09
C LEU A 43 -1.14 5.00 -14.08
N LYS A 44 -1.92 3.93 -13.93
CA LYS A 44 -3.08 3.70 -14.79
C LYS A 44 -4.28 4.50 -14.28
N ALA A 45 -4.82 5.37 -15.13
CA ALA A 45 -6.07 6.08 -14.92
C ALA A 45 -7.26 5.12 -14.89
N MET A 46 -8.40 5.58 -14.37
CA MET A 46 -9.64 4.79 -14.34
C MET A 46 -10.13 4.37 -15.73
N ASN A 47 -9.95 5.24 -16.73
CA ASN A 47 -10.29 4.98 -18.13
C ASN A 47 -9.29 4.07 -18.88
N GLY A 48 -8.27 3.57 -18.18
CA GLY A 48 -7.26 2.69 -18.75
C GLY A 48 -6.04 3.39 -19.36
N ASN A 49 -6.04 4.73 -19.44
CA ASN A 49 -4.90 5.49 -19.95
C ASN A 49 -3.72 5.47 -18.97
N ILE A 50 -2.50 5.56 -19.51
CA ILE A 50 -1.28 5.66 -18.69
C ILE A 50 -1.01 7.14 -18.40
N ILE A 51 -1.00 7.48 -17.12
CA ILE A 51 -0.61 8.79 -16.60
C ILE A 51 0.88 8.78 -16.31
N THR A 52 1.62 9.69 -16.91
CA THR A 52 3.07 9.89 -16.68
C THR A 52 3.38 11.25 -16.03
N ASP A 53 2.37 12.11 -15.94
CA ASP A 53 2.43 13.44 -15.34
C ASP A 53 2.32 13.33 -13.80
N LYS A 54 3.21 14.00 -13.08
CA LYS A 54 3.36 13.83 -11.63
C LYS A 54 2.15 14.37 -10.86
N GLU A 55 1.65 15.52 -11.26
CA GLU A 55 0.48 16.17 -10.66
C GLU A 55 -0.75 15.29 -10.86
N LYS A 56 -0.95 14.76 -12.07
CA LYS A 56 -2.06 13.85 -12.36
C LYS A 56 -1.95 12.51 -11.64
N ILE A 57 -0.73 12.01 -11.40
CA ILE A 57 -0.51 10.81 -10.60
C ILE A 57 -0.97 11.05 -9.16
N LEU A 58 -0.64 12.20 -8.56
CA LEU A 58 -1.08 12.56 -7.21
C LEU A 58 -2.60 12.69 -7.13
N GLU A 59 -3.23 13.33 -8.11
CA GLU A 59 -4.70 13.44 -8.20
C GLU A 59 -5.34 12.06 -8.26
N ARG A 60 -4.85 11.18 -9.15
CA ARG A 60 -5.35 9.81 -9.30
C ARG A 60 -5.17 8.97 -8.03
N TRP A 61 -4.07 9.15 -7.30
CA TRP A 61 -3.87 8.54 -5.98
C TRP A 61 -4.91 9.04 -4.96
N ALA A 62 -5.14 10.36 -4.92
CA ALA A 62 -6.14 10.92 -4.02
C ALA A 62 -7.56 10.42 -4.33
N GLU A 63 -7.93 10.36 -5.61
CA GLU A 63 -9.19 9.76 -6.06
C GLU A 63 -9.33 8.31 -5.62
N TYR A 64 -8.29 7.49 -5.87
CA TYR A 64 -8.29 6.08 -5.49
C TYR A 64 -8.54 5.88 -3.99
N ILE A 65 -7.84 6.63 -3.14
CA ILE A 65 -7.99 6.54 -1.69
C ILE A 65 -9.40 6.99 -1.26
N ARG A 66 -9.92 8.07 -1.84
CA ARG A 66 -11.29 8.53 -1.55
C ARG A 66 -12.34 7.47 -1.91
N GLU A 67 -12.20 6.81 -3.06
CA GLU A 67 -13.10 5.73 -3.47
C GLU A 67 -12.99 4.52 -2.55
N LEU A 68 -11.75 4.11 -2.22
CA LEU A 68 -11.48 2.94 -1.40
C LEU A 68 -12.06 3.07 0.02
N PHE A 69 -11.98 4.26 0.60
CA PHE A 69 -12.49 4.56 1.94
C PHE A 69 -13.83 5.29 1.91
N LYS A 70 -14.54 5.29 0.78
CA LYS A 70 -15.87 5.88 0.70
C LYS A 70 -16.83 5.05 1.55
N ASP A 71 -17.12 5.54 2.75
CA ASP A 71 -18.09 4.93 3.63
C ASP A 71 -19.51 5.30 3.20
N ASN A 72 -20.24 4.34 2.65
CA ASN A 72 -21.64 4.50 2.26
C ASN A 72 -22.62 3.96 3.31
N ARG A 73 -22.14 3.64 4.52
CA ARG A 73 -23.04 3.32 5.63
C ARG A 73 -23.84 4.58 5.93
N LYS A 74 -25.17 4.44 6.04
CA LYS A 74 -26.03 5.50 6.60
C LYS A 74 -25.39 5.92 7.90
N ASP A 75 -25.24 7.23 8.12
CA ASP A 75 -24.69 7.82 9.35
C ASP A 75 -25.18 6.95 10.49
N HIS A 76 -24.30 6.06 10.97
CA HIS A 76 -24.64 5.22 12.10
C HIS A 76 -24.79 6.28 13.13
N ASN A 77 -26.03 6.62 13.49
CA ASN A 77 -26.37 7.47 14.61
C ASN A 77 -25.38 7.01 15.66
N ILE A 78 -24.28 7.75 15.81
CA ILE A 78 -23.21 7.36 16.69
C ILE A 78 -23.98 7.49 17.95
N MET A 79 -24.45 6.35 18.49
CA MET A 79 -25.13 6.34 19.77
C MET A 79 -24.21 7.21 20.57
N LYS A 80 -24.72 8.38 20.99
CA LYS A 80 -24.00 9.24 21.91
C LYS A 80 -23.89 8.33 23.12
N ASN A 81 -22.87 7.48 23.09
CA ASN A 81 -22.49 6.61 24.16
C ASN A 81 -22.15 7.65 25.18
N ASN A 82 -23.06 7.85 26.11
CA ASN A 82 -22.78 8.62 27.30
C ASN A 82 -21.53 7.93 27.86
N PHE A 83 -20.36 8.50 27.57
CA PHE A 83 -19.07 8.00 28.05
C PHE A 83 -19.01 8.05 29.57
N ALA A 84 -19.98 8.71 30.20
CA ALA A 84 -20.34 8.51 31.58
C ALA A 84 -20.87 7.09 31.79
N GLY A 85 -19.96 6.19 32.16
CA GLY A 85 -20.32 4.94 32.81
C GLY A 85 -21.10 5.20 34.12
N PRO A 86 -21.61 4.14 34.78
CA PRO A 86 -22.28 4.29 36.06
C PRO A 86 -21.38 5.01 37.08
N PRO A 87 -21.97 5.78 38.02
CA PRO A 87 -21.20 6.43 39.07
C PRO A 87 -20.46 5.38 39.91
N ILE A 88 -19.20 5.65 40.23
CA ILE A 88 -18.36 4.76 41.05
C ILE A 88 -19.00 4.59 42.43
N MET A 89 -19.27 3.35 42.84
CA MET A 89 -19.86 3.03 44.14
C MET A 89 -18.79 2.88 45.24
N LYS A 90 -19.16 3.19 46.49
CA LYS A 90 -18.25 3.03 47.65
C LYS A 90 -17.85 1.57 47.85
N GLU A 91 -18.76 0.66 47.53
CA GLU A 91 -18.60 -0.79 47.62
C GLU A 91 -17.54 -1.29 46.62
N GLU A 92 -17.55 -0.77 45.39
CA GLU A 92 -16.55 -1.09 44.35
C GLU A 92 -15.15 -0.66 44.79
N VAL A 93 -15.03 0.56 45.34
CA VAL A 93 -13.76 1.10 45.85
C VAL A 93 -13.23 0.23 47.01
N LYS A 94 -14.09 -0.12 47.97
CA LYS A 94 -13.70 -1.01 49.09
C LYS A 94 -13.25 -2.38 48.60
N ALA A 95 -13.95 -2.96 47.61
CA ALA A 95 -13.59 -4.24 47.04
C ALA A 95 -12.25 -4.17 46.28
N ALA A 96 -12.00 -3.09 45.54
CA ALA A 96 -10.75 -2.87 44.82
C ALA A 96 -9.56 -2.73 45.78
N ILE A 97 -9.71 -1.96 46.87
CA ILE A 97 -8.70 -1.82 47.92
C ILE A 97 -8.41 -3.19 48.56
N LYS A 98 -9.45 -3.96 48.90
CA LYS A 98 -9.28 -5.30 49.50
C LYS A 98 -8.59 -6.29 48.56
N LYS A 99 -8.81 -6.17 47.25
CA LYS A 99 -8.16 -7.00 46.21
C LYS A 99 -6.74 -6.53 45.85
N MET A 100 -6.29 -5.39 46.37
CA MET A 100 -4.98 -4.85 46.03
C MET A 100 -3.85 -5.66 46.70
N LYS A 101 -2.91 -6.16 45.88
CA LYS A 101 -1.72 -6.86 46.38
C LYS A 101 -0.83 -5.91 47.19
N HIS A 102 -0.35 -6.40 48.32
CA HIS A 102 0.56 -5.66 49.22
C HIS A 102 2.00 -5.70 48.66
N GLY A 103 2.82 -4.72 48.99
CA GLY A 103 4.22 -4.65 48.53
C GLY A 103 4.42 -4.07 47.13
N LYS A 104 3.43 -3.37 46.57
CA LYS A 104 3.65 -2.54 45.37
C LYS A 104 4.54 -1.34 45.73
N ALA A 105 5.48 -1.00 44.85
CA ALA A 105 6.28 0.21 45.01
C ALA A 105 5.37 1.44 45.00
N THR A 106 5.56 2.35 45.96
CA THR A 106 4.88 3.65 46.00
C THR A 106 5.32 4.48 44.79
N GLY A 107 4.37 5.18 44.16
CA GLY A 107 4.66 6.08 43.04
C GLY A 107 5.56 7.26 43.46
N LEU A 108 6.04 8.01 42.46
CA LEU A 108 6.83 9.23 42.66
C LEU A 108 6.05 10.40 43.30
N ASP A 109 4.81 10.18 43.74
CA ASP A 109 3.89 11.16 44.30
C ASP A 109 3.99 11.30 45.84
N HIS A 110 5.06 10.78 46.45
CA HIS A 110 5.41 11.12 47.83
C HIS A 110 5.75 12.61 47.94
N LYS A 111 4.73 13.45 48.15
CA LYS A 111 4.89 14.68 48.91
C LYS A 111 4.89 14.30 50.39
N GLY A 112 6.10 14.19 50.94
CA GLY A 112 6.30 14.13 52.38
C GLY A 112 5.83 15.42 53.08
N PRO A 113 5.71 15.40 54.41
CA PRO A 113 5.39 16.58 55.22
C PRO A 113 6.40 17.71 55.04
#